data_AF-A0A179SGU1-F1
#
_entry.id   AF-A0A179SGU1-F1
#
_cell.length_a   1.000
_cell.length_b   1.000
_cell.length_c   1.000
_cell.angle_alpha   90.00
_cell.angle_beta   90.00
_cell.angle_gamma   90.00
#
_symmetry.space_group_name_H-M   'P 1'
#
loop_
_entity.id
_entity.type
_entity.pdbx_description
1 polymer ?
#
loop_
_entity_poly.entity_id
_entity_poly.type
_entity_poly.pdbx_seq_one_letter_code
_entity_poly.pdbx_strand_id
1 'polypeptide(L)'
;MDAPVSRRHRRVAGALLLLAAAGIAASAPVLLPAADQAWRLRAAADDPAAIASLRLKGAADAARIDAGIDAAVEAGDDELGRSFLALADAQGVPVAPERRARVEALAASAPRRALGEAAAGFVSGEGAGLPGLAGAMAGDLVGYGDLRDLWREGGRLSRGEAYDPLLLGLAAAGLALTGATIVSLGTSVPVHAGTTTLKLAARTGRLSRPLAARLTRSAGAAIDREALGVAAAAAGRLDLAALRQGAKGVLRPAAFREIGAVGEQSARIQARLGTRGALQALSVAENADDLRRVARLSEGMGGRTRAVLALLGRGALVLGSGLLAILQGIWLGLAWFLAAALFCRRAGTALGRLIWRRPRRARAAAPRPAPAAA
;
A
#
# COMPACT_ATOMS: atom_id res chain seq x y z
N MET A 1 17.38 -64.13 -36.39
CA MET A 1 18.17 -62.88 -36.26
C MET A 1 17.22 -61.74 -35.87
N ASP A 2 16.81 -61.66 -34.59
CA ASP A 2 15.85 -60.66 -34.11
C ASP A 2 16.53 -59.48 -33.41
N ALA A 3 16.70 -58.42 -34.19
CA ALA A 3 16.76 -56.98 -33.88
C ALA A 3 17.30 -56.51 -32.49
N PRO A 4 18.53 -55.94 -32.43
CA PRO A 4 19.02 -55.14 -31.29
C PRO A 4 18.24 -53.81 -31.06
N VAL A 5 17.35 -53.45 -32.00
CA VAL A 5 16.59 -52.19 -32.01
C VAL A 5 15.60 -52.09 -30.83
N SER A 6 15.03 -53.21 -30.39
CA SER A 6 13.99 -53.21 -29.33
C SER A 6 14.51 -52.85 -27.93
N ARG A 7 15.77 -53.17 -27.62
CA ARG A 7 16.40 -52.82 -26.33
C ARG A 7 16.80 -51.35 -26.29
N ARG A 8 17.23 -50.78 -27.43
CA ARG A 8 17.63 -49.36 -27.53
C ARG A 8 16.44 -48.43 -27.30
N HIS A 9 15.28 -48.71 -27.90
CA HIS A 9 14.06 -47.92 -27.66
C HIS A 9 13.55 -48.01 -26.22
N ARG A 10 13.67 -49.16 -25.55
CA ARG A 10 13.31 -49.30 -24.13
C ARG A 10 14.23 -48.51 -23.21
N ARG A 11 15.54 -48.50 -23.49
CA ARG A 11 16.52 -47.70 -22.73
C ARG A 11 16.31 -46.20 -22.93
N VAL A 12 16.01 -45.76 -24.15
CA VAL A 12 15.70 -44.36 -24.45
C VAL A 12 14.38 -43.92 -23.78
N ALA A 13 13.34 -44.76 -23.81
CA ALA A 13 12.09 -44.47 -23.12
C ALA A 13 12.24 -44.43 -21.59
N GLY A 14 13.02 -45.34 -21.00
CA GLY A 14 13.36 -45.32 -19.58
C GLY A 14 14.19 -44.11 -19.18
N ALA A 15 15.17 -43.72 -19.99
CA ALA A 15 15.99 -42.53 -19.77
C ALA A 15 15.15 -41.24 -19.84
N LEU A 16 14.21 -41.15 -20.78
CA LEU A 16 13.28 -40.02 -20.89
C LEU A 16 12.31 -39.93 -19.70
N LEU A 17 11.83 -41.08 -19.17
CA LEU A 17 10.99 -41.11 -17.98
C LEU A 17 11.76 -40.69 -16.72
N LEU A 18 13.02 -41.13 -16.59
CA LEU A 18 13.90 -40.73 -15.49
C LEU A 18 14.27 -39.24 -15.58
N LEU A 19 14.53 -38.71 -16.78
CA LEU A 19 14.75 -37.27 -17.01
C LEU A 19 13.51 -36.44 -16.67
N ALA A 20 12.32 -36.91 -17.00
CA ALA A 20 11.07 -36.24 -16.64
C ALA A 20 10.81 -36.29 -15.12
N ALA A 21 11.02 -37.44 -14.46
CA ALA A 21 10.92 -37.57 -13.01
C ALA A 21 11.97 -36.71 -12.28
N ALA A 22 13.20 -36.66 -12.80
CA ALA A 22 14.25 -35.80 -12.30
C ALA A 22 13.92 -34.31 -12.51
N GLY A 23 13.30 -33.93 -13.64
CA GLY A 23 12.83 -32.57 -13.88
C GLY A 23 11.72 -32.14 -12.91
N ILE A 24 10.79 -33.06 -12.61
CA ILE A 24 9.74 -32.85 -11.61
C ILE A 24 10.33 -32.70 -10.21
N ALA A 25 11.24 -33.60 -9.81
CA ALA A 25 11.93 -33.53 -8.52
C ALA A 25 12.84 -32.30 -8.40
N ALA A 26 13.52 -31.89 -9.48
CA ALA A 26 14.37 -30.71 -9.52
C ALA A 26 13.59 -29.40 -9.45
N SER A 27 12.30 -29.40 -9.82
CA SER A 27 11.42 -28.23 -9.71
C SER A 27 10.82 -28.02 -8.30
N ALA A 28 10.79 -29.07 -7.48
CA ALA A 28 10.27 -29.03 -6.11
C ALA A 28 10.96 -28.00 -5.18
N PRO A 29 12.30 -27.88 -5.14
CA PRO A 29 12.98 -26.90 -4.28
C PRO A 29 12.76 -25.44 -4.67
N VAL A 30 12.22 -25.15 -5.86
CA VAL A 30 11.88 -23.77 -6.29
C VAL A 30 10.40 -23.49 -6.02
N LEU A 31 9.53 -24.46 -6.27
CA LEU A 31 8.08 -24.31 -6.15
C LEU A 31 7.57 -24.40 -4.71
N LEU A 32 8.14 -25.29 -3.88
CA LEU A 32 7.73 -25.47 -2.49
C LEU A 32 7.96 -24.22 -1.61
N PRO A 33 9.13 -23.55 -1.62
CA PRO A 33 9.32 -22.34 -0.83
C PRO A 33 8.45 -21.18 -1.32
N ALA A 34 8.20 -21.08 -2.63
CA ALA A 34 7.29 -20.08 -3.18
C ALA A 34 5.83 -20.31 -2.75
N ALA A 35 5.39 -21.57 -2.71
CA ALA A 35 4.07 -21.95 -2.21
C ALA A 35 3.91 -21.73 -0.70
N ASP A 36 4.94 -22.07 0.09
CA ASP A 36 4.95 -21.80 1.55
C ASP A 36 4.94 -20.29 1.83
N GLN A 37 5.71 -19.50 1.09
CA GLN A 37 5.70 -18.04 1.22
C GLN A 37 4.35 -17.44 0.84
N ALA A 38 3.71 -17.92 -0.23
CA ALA A 38 2.36 -17.51 -0.62
C ALA A 38 1.31 -17.89 0.43
N TRP A 39 1.43 -19.08 1.03
CA TRP A 39 0.54 -19.54 2.10
C TRP A 39 0.69 -18.70 3.37
N ARG A 40 1.93 -18.41 3.81
CA ARG A 40 2.20 -17.56 4.98
C ARG A 40 1.73 -16.12 4.75
N LEU A 41 1.89 -15.58 3.54
CA LEU A 41 1.35 -14.26 3.19
C LEU A 41 -0.18 -14.24 3.19
N ARG A 42 -0.84 -15.33 2.75
CA ARG A 42 -2.29 -15.48 2.84
C ARG A 42 -2.77 -15.59 4.28
N ALA A 43 -2.08 -16.39 5.11
CA ALA A 43 -2.40 -16.53 6.53
C ALA A 43 -2.20 -15.21 7.30
N ALA A 44 -1.26 -14.37 6.86
CA ALA A 44 -0.98 -13.04 7.42
C ALA A 44 -1.81 -11.91 6.77
N ALA A 45 -2.78 -12.19 5.90
CA ALA A 45 -3.46 -11.17 5.09
C ALA A 45 -4.16 -10.06 5.92
N ASP A 46 -4.53 -10.39 7.16
CA ASP A 46 -5.20 -9.49 8.10
C ASP A 46 -4.25 -8.81 9.10
N ASP A 47 -2.96 -9.17 9.09
CA ASP A 47 -1.92 -8.58 9.92
C ASP A 47 -0.83 -7.88 9.08
N PRO A 48 -0.91 -6.53 8.95
CA PRO A 48 0.11 -5.74 8.27
C PRO A 48 1.53 -5.90 8.84
N ALA A 49 1.68 -6.12 10.14
CA ALA A 49 2.98 -6.28 10.76
C ALA A 49 3.63 -7.61 10.34
N ALA A 50 2.86 -8.69 10.31
CA ALA A 50 3.30 -9.97 9.79
C ALA A 50 3.71 -9.88 8.30
N ILE A 51 2.91 -9.22 7.46
CA ILE A 51 3.24 -9.01 6.03
C ILE A 51 4.56 -8.23 5.89
N ALA A 52 4.71 -7.12 6.62
CA ALA A 52 5.92 -6.31 6.59
C ALA A 52 7.14 -7.13 7.02
N SER A 53 7.05 -7.89 8.12
CA SER A 53 8.15 -8.74 8.61
C SER A 53 8.62 -9.77 7.58
N LEU A 54 7.69 -10.39 6.86
CA LEU A 54 8.00 -11.38 5.82
C LEU A 54 8.72 -10.72 4.63
N ARG A 55 8.34 -9.49 4.27
CA ARG A 55 8.95 -8.74 3.16
C ARG A 55 10.31 -8.15 3.53
N LEU A 56 10.51 -7.76 4.80
CA LEU A 56 11.79 -7.24 5.28
C LEU A 56 12.92 -8.25 5.11
N LYS A 57 12.67 -9.56 5.29
CA LYS A 57 13.68 -10.62 5.11
C LYS A 57 14.39 -10.59 3.74
N GLY A 58 13.73 -10.08 2.69
CA GLY A 58 14.31 -9.95 1.36
C GLY A 58 14.62 -8.51 0.93
N ALA A 59 14.22 -7.51 1.72
CA ALA A 59 14.29 -6.09 1.33
C ALA A 59 15.14 -5.23 2.26
N ALA A 60 15.39 -5.68 3.49
CA ALA A 60 16.18 -4.99 4.51
C ALA A 60 17.65 -5.39 4.44
N ASP A 61 18.27 -5.22 3.27
CA ASP A 61 19.71 -5.39 3.12
C ASP A 61 20.47 -4.20 3.75
N ALA A 62 21.75 -4.40 4.09
CA ALA A 62 22.57 -3.37 4.74
C ALA A 62 22.69 -2.10 3.89
N ALA A 63 22.84 -2.26 2.57
CA ALA A 63 22.99 -1.14 1.65
C ALA A 63 21.75 -0.24 1.59
N ARG A 64 20.55 -0.81 1.61
CA ARG A 64 19.27 -0.09 1.61
C ARG A 64 18.99 0.59 2.94
N ILE A 65 19.34 -0.06 4.05
CA ILE A 65 19.23 0.56 5.37
C ILE A 65 20.20 1.75 5.46
N ASP A 66 21.45 1.57 5.05
CA ASP A 66 22.45 2.63 5.02
C ASP A 66 22.02 3.80 4.13
N ALA A 67 21.57 3.52 2.90
CA ALA A 67 21.04 4.54 2.00
C ALA A 67 19.82 5.25 2.58
N GLY A 68 18.95 4.52 3.28
CA GLY A 68 17.79 5.08 3.98
C GLY A 68 18.18 6.02 5.12
N ILE A 69 19.22 5.67 5.89
CA ILE A 69 19.78 6.52 6.95
C ILE A 69 20.38 7.79 6.33
N ASP A 70 21.20 7.64 5.29
CA ASP A 70 21.88 8.75 4.64
C ASP A 70 20.85 9.73 4.02
N ALA A 71 19.82 9.21 3.35
CA ALA A 71 18.71 10.01 2.82
C ALA A 71 17.88 10.70 3.92
N ALA A 72 17.65 10.03 5.06
CA ALA A 72 16.94 10.64 6.20
C ALA A 72 17.76 11.79 6.80
N VAL A 73 19.09 11.65 6.87
CA VAL A 73 19.98 12.70 7.34
C VAL A 73 20.01 13.89 6.38
N GLU A 74 20.11 13.62 5.07
CA GLU A 74 20.06 14.65 4.03
C GLU A 74 18.74 15.42 4.04
N ALA A 75 17.61 14.72 4.24
CA ALA A 75 16.29 15.32 4.36
C ALA A 75 16.05 16.03 5.72
N GLY A 76 16.99 15.95 6.67
CA GLY A 76 16.85 16.53 8.01
C GLY A 76 15.82 15.83 8.90
N ASP A 77 15.43 14.59 8.56
CA ASP A 77 14.38 13.81 9.21
C ASP A 77 14.96 12.88 10.29
N ASP A 78 15.17 13.43 11.48
CA ASP A 78 15.73 12.71 12.63
C ASP A 78 14.84 11.56 13.11
N GLU A 79 13.53 11.70 13.00
CA GLU A 79 12.57 10.64 13.36
C GLU A 79 12.68 9.45 12.40
N LEU A 80 12.81 9.69 11.10
CA LEU A 80 13.04 8.63 10.11
C LEU A 80 14.41 7.99 10.29
N GLY A 81 15.45 8.79 10.55
CA GLY A 81 16.80 8.28 10.84
C GLY A 81 16.81 7.32 12.04
N ARG A 82 16.20 7.71 13.17
CA ARG A 82 16.05 6.83 14.34
C ARG A 82 15.21 5.58 14.02
N SER A 83 14.20 5.71 13.16
CA SER A 83 13.39 4.57 12.69
C SER A 83 14.23 3.53 11.95
N PHE A 84 15.17 3.99 11.10
CA PHE A 84 16.09 3.10 10.37
C PHE A 84 17.10 2.44 11.30
N LEU A 85 17.64 3.15 12.29
CA LEU A 85 18.51 2.55 13.31
C LEU A 85 17.80 1.45 14.09
N ALA A 86 16.58 1.74 14.58
CA ALA A 86 15.76 0.74 15.26
C ALA A 86 15.41 -0.46 14.37
N LEU A 87 15.24 -0.24 13.06
CA LEU A 87 15.02 -1.32 12.10
C LEU A 87 16.28 -2.17 11.92
N ALA A 88 17.44 -1.54 11.79
CA ALA A 88 18.73 -2.23 11.65
C ALA A 88 19.02 -3.11 12.86
N ASP A 89 18.87 -2.55 14.07
CA ASP A 89 19.10 -3.27 15.32
C ASP A 89 18.16 -4.47 15.44
N ALA A 90 16.88 -4.33 15.03
CA ALA A 90 15.93 -5.43 15.06
C ALA A 90 16.13 -6.50 13.99
N GLN A 91 16.80 -6.18 12.88
CA GLN A 91 17.19 -7.16 11.85
C GLN A 91 18.60 -7.72 12.08
N GLY A 92 19.32 -7.24 13.09
CA GLY A 92 20.73 -7.61 13.32
C GLY A 92 21.67 -7.09 12.25
N VAL A 93 21.31 -6.03 11.53
CA VAL A 93 22.12 -5.44 10.48
C VAL A 93 23.10 -4.43 11.11
N PRO A 94 24.43 -4.61 10.95
CA PRO A 94 25.39 -3.67 11.49
C PRO A 94 25.36 -2.35 10.73
N VAL A 95 25.26 -1.24 11.46
CA VAL A 95 25.36 0.13 10.93
C VAL A 95 26.67 0.74 11.41
N ALA A 96 27.37 1.47 10.53
CA ALA A 96 28.61 2.16 10.87
C ALA A 96 28.39 3.17 12.03
N PRO A 97 29.30 3.25 13.01
CA PRO A 97 29.14 4.15 14.16
C PRO A 97 29.05 5.62 13.75
N GLU A 98 29.69 6.02 12.65
CA GLU A 98 29.63 7.36 12.10
C GLU A 98 28.20 7.73 11.65
N ARG A 99 27.47 6.78 11.05
CA ARG A 99 26.07 6.98 10.66
C ARG A 99 25.15 7.15 11.86
N ARG A 100 25.36 6.33 12.90
CA ARG A 100 24.62 6.48 14.18
C ARG A 100 24.86 7.87 14.78
N ALA A 101 26.12 8.30 14.83
CA ALA A 101 26.49 9.62 15.33
C ALA A 101 25.86 10.77 14.50
N ARG A 102 25.78 10.64 13.16
CA ARG A 102 25.10 11.63 12.31
C ARG A 102 23.61 11.77 12.64
N VAL A 103 22.91 10.65 12.85
CA VAL A 103 21.49 10.66 13.24
C VAL A 103 21.30 11.28 14.62
N GLU A 104 22.20 11.00 15.57
CA GLU A 104 22.18 11.60 16.91
C GLU A 104 22.46 13.09 16.89
N ALA A 105 23.44 13.55 16.11
CA ALA A 105 23.72 14.97 15.92
C ALA A 105 22.53 15.70 15.28
N LEU A 106 21.88 15.07 14.30
CA LEU A 106 20.66 15.58 13.67
C LEU A 106 19.51 15.68 14.68
N ALA A 107 19.35 14.66 15.53
CA ALA A 107 18.38 14.64 16.62
C ALA A 107 18.62 15.75 17.65
N ALA A 108 19.88 15.98 18.06
CA ALA A 108 20.25 17.01 19.03
C ALA A 108 19.97 18.43 18.51
N SER A 109 20.09 18.63 17.21
CA SER A 109 19.81 19.91 16.55
C SER A 109 18.34 20.09 16.15
N ALA A 110 17.48 19.07 16.35
CA ALA A 110 16.07 19.10 15.98
C ALA A 110 15.28 20.26 16.62
N PRO A 111 15.43 20.59 17.92
CA PRO A 111 14.69 21.70 18.53
C PRO A 111 15.00 23.05 17.88
N ARG A 112 16.27 23.31 17.55
CA ARG A 112 16.71 24.55 16.90
C ARG A 112 16.20 24.63 15.46
N ARG A 113 16.25 23.53 14.70
CA ARG A 113 15.67 23.48 13.35
C ARG A 113 14.17 23.69 13.36
N ALA A 114 13.49 23.07 14.32
CA ALA A 114 12.05 23.22 14.47
C ALA A 114 11.67 24.70 14.67
N LEU A 115 12.43 25.44 15.49
CA LEU A 115 12.24 26.88 15.67
C LEU A 115 12.54 27.69 14.40
N GLY A 116 13.58 27.31 13.64
CA GLY A 116 13.89 27.94 12.34
C GLY A 116 12.80 27.71 11.29
N GLU A 117 12.33 26.47 11.14
CA GLU A 117 11.20 26.08 10.28
C GLU A 117 9.91 26.81 10.69
N ALA A 118 9.72 27.02 11.99
CA ALA A 118 8.59 27.75 12.53
C ALA A 118 8.62 29.23 12.19
N ALA A 119 9.76 29.89 12.41
CA ALA A 119 9.94 31.29 12.08
C ALA A 119 9.83 31.52 10.56
N ALA A 120 10.46 30.66 9.77
CA ALA A 120 10.34 30.69 8.30
C ALA A 120 8.88 30.49 7.87
N GLY A 121 8.16 29.53 8.47
CA GLY A 121 6.76 29.26 8.18
C GLY A 121 5.79 30.36 8.62
N PHE A 122 6.10 31.06 9.71
CA PHE A 122 5.34 32.23 10.17
C PHE A 122 5.52 33.42 9.23
N VAL A 123 6.75 33.63 8.72
CA VAL A 123 7.07 34.72 7.80
C VAL A 123 6.59 34.44 6.37
N SER A 124 6.69 33.21 5.89
CA SER A 124 6.26 32.82 4.54
C SER A 124 4.77 32.52 4.43
N GLY A 125 4.10 32.23 5.56
CA GLY A 125 2.74 31.70 5.57
C GLY A 125 2.63 30.24 5.07
N GLU A 126 3.76 29.56 4.84
CA GLU A 126 3.88 28.21 4.26
C GLU A 126 4.68 27.26 5.17
N GLY A 127 4.42 27.26 6.48
CA GLY A 127 5.15 26.43 7.44
C GLY A 127 4.70 24.96 7.51
N ALA A 128 5.52 24.04 7.01
CA ALA A 128 5.36 22.59 7.19
C ALA A 128 6.20 22.07 8.38
N GLY A 129 5.74 22.27 9.63
CA GLY A 129 6.42 21.72 10.82
C GLY A 129 5.76 22.09 12.15
N LEU A 130 5.93 21.25 13.18
CA LEU A 130 5.25 21.31 14.49
C LEU A 130 5.33 22.66 15.26
N PRO A 131 6.41 23.44 15.21
CA PRO A 131 6.44 24.75 15.85
C PRO A 131 6.03 25.90 14.92
N GLY A 132 6.05 25.70 13.59
CA GLY A 132 5.33 26.57 12.64
C GLY A 132 3.82 26.37 12.77
N LEU A 133 3.42 25.14 13.08
CA LEU A 133 2.12 24.78 13.63
C LEU A 133 1.90 25.43 14.99
N ALA A 134 2.86 25.50 15.92
CA ALA A 134 2.63 26.18 17.21
C ALA A 134 2.54 27.72 17.11
N GLY A 135 3.31 28.36 16.21
CA GLY A 135 3.19 29.79 15.90
C GLY A 135 1.92 30.10 15.11
N ALA A 136 1.51 29.20 14.21
CA ALA A 136 0.18 29.21 13.60
C ALA A 136 -0.91 28.83 14.62
N MET A 137 -0.69 27.99 15.63
CA MET A 137 -1.67 27.60 16.65
C MET A 137 -1.81 28.66 17.76
N ALA A 138 -0.77 29.48 17.97
CA ALA A 138 -0.79 30.63 18.86
C ALA A 138 -1.34 31.89 18.16
N GLY A 139 -1.20 31.97 16.82
CA GLY A 139 -1.77 33.04 15.99
C GLY A 139 -3.15 32.74 15.38
N ASP A 140 -3.49 31.47 15.16
CA ASP A 140 -4.77 31.01 14.62
C ASP A 140 -5.72 30.70 15.78
N LEU A 141 -6.68 31.58 15.97
CA LEU A 141 -8.01 31.16 16.39
C LEU A 141 -8.43 29.97 15.50
N VAL A 142 -8.56 28.78 16.11
CA VAL A 142 -9.09 27.56 15.52
C VAL A 142 -10.31 27.89 14.65
N GLY A 143 -10.12 27.88 13.33
CA GLY A 143 -11.16 28.25 12.35
C GLY A 143 -10.80 29.36 11.38
N TYR A 144 -9.81 30.22 11.64
CA TYR A 144 -9.43 31.29 10.69
C TYR A 144 -8.91 30.73 9.36
N GLY A 145 -8.00 29.76 9.41
CA GLY A 145 -7.49 29.09 8.21
C GLY A 145 -8.58 28.37 7.41
N ASP A 146 -9.52 27.71 8.09
CA ASP A 146 -10.68 27.06 7.47
C ASP A 146 -11.65 28.08 6.88
N LEU A 147 -11.92 29.18 7.58
CA LEU A 147 -12.75 30.28 7.10
C LEU A 147 -12.15 30.96 5.88
N ARG A 148 -10.85 31.26 5.90
CA ARG A 148 -10.12 31.85 4.78
C ARG A 148 -10.19 30.97 3.54
N ASP A 149 -9.96 29.65 3.70
CA ASP A 149 -10.01 28.71 2.59
C ASP A 149 -11.44 28.54 2.06
N LEU A 150 -12.43 28.48 2.96
CA LEU A 150 -13.85 28.45 2.60
C LEU A 150 -14.27 29.72 1.84
N TRP A 151 -13.82 30.89 2.29
CA TRP A 151 -14.08 32.17 1.64
C TRP A 151 -13.43 32.23 0.25
N ARG A 152 -12.15 31.85 0.15
CA ARG A 152 -11.38 31.91 -1.09
C ARG A 152 -11.90 30.91 -2.13
N GLU A 153 -11.98 29.64 -1.77
CA GLU A 153 -12.38 28.58 -2.70
C GLU A 153 -13.91 28.53 -2.89
N GLY A 154 -14.69 28.86 -1.86
CA GLY A 154 -16.15 28.97 -1.95
C GLY A 154 -16.59 30.19 -2.76
N GLY A 155 -15.86 31.30 -2.65
CA GLY A 155 -16.07 32.47 -3.51
C GLY A 155 -15.75 32.19 -4.98
N ARG A 156 -14.73 31.39 -5.28
CA ARG A 156 -14.45 30.92 -6.64
C ARG A 156 -15.58 30.03 -7.17
N LEU A 157 -16.03 29.08 -6.35
CA LEU A 157 -17.17 28.22 -6.68
C LEU A 157 -18.44 29.03 -6.98
N SER A 158 -18.75 30.06 -6.18
CA SER A 158 -19.96 30.88 -6.40
C SER A 158 -19.90 31.75 -7.66
N ARG A 159 -18.69 32.13 -8.10
CA ARG A 159 -18.47 32.87 -9.36
C ARG A 159 -18.30 31.96 -10.58
N GLY A 160 -18.38 30.64 -10.42
CA GLY A 160 -18.14 29.68 -11.50
C GLY A 160 -16.68 29.59 -11.95
N GLU A 161 -15.75 30.06 -11.13
CA GLU A 161 -14.30 30.00 -11.38
C GLU A 161 -13.74 28.61 -11.02
N ALA A 162 -12.53 28.32 -11.52
CA ALA A 162 -11.80 27.13 -11.10
C ALA A 162 -11.44 27.21 -9.61
N TYR A 163 -11.84 26.19 -8.85
CA TYR A 163 -11.61 26.08 -7.41
C TYR A 163 -11.02 24.70 -7.07
N ASP A 164 -10.43 24.58 -5.89
CA ASP A 164 -9.97 23.28 -5.36
C ASP A 164 -11.08 22.63 -4.50
N PRO A 165 -11.73 21.55 -4.97
CA PRO A 165 -12.79 20.89 -4.21
C PRO A 165 -12.28 20.23 -2.93
N LEU A 166 -11.04 19.75 -2.91
CA LEU A 166 -10.46 19.08 -1.76
C LEU A 166 -10.18 20.09 -0.64
N LEU A 167 -9.56 21.23 -0.95
CA LEU A 167 -9.32 22.27 0.05
C LEU A 167 -10.64 22.85 0.58
N LEU A 168 -11.61 23.08 -0.31
CA LEU A 168 -12.93 23.55 0.09
C LEU A 168 -13.65 22.56 1.02
N GLY A 169 -13.63 21.27 0.68
CA GLY A 169 -14.24 20.23 1.51
C GLY A 169 -13.54 20.04 2.85
N LEU A 170 -12.20 20.09 2.88
CA LEU A 170 -11.44 20.01 4.14
C LEU A 170 -11.67 21.24 5.03
N ALA A 171 -11.77 22.44 4.43
CA ALA A 171 -12.12 23.66 5.15
C ALA A 171 -13.54 23.61 5.72
N ALA A 172 -14.52 23.14 4.93
CA ALA A 172 -15.89 22.94 5.40
C ALA A 172 -15.96 21.91 6.53
N ALA A 173 -15.22 20.80 6.42
CA ALA A 173 -15.13 19.79 7.48
C ALA A 173 -14.48 20.35 8.75
N GLY A 174 -13.40 21.14 8.62
CA GLY A 174 -12.73 21.82 9.74
C GLY A 174 -13.66 22.76 10.49
N LEU A 175 -14.35 23.65 9.78
CA LEU A 175 -15.35 24.56 10.36
C LEU A 175 -16.55 23.83 11.00
N ALA A 176 -17.04 22.76 10.36
CA ALA A 176 -18.12 21.95 10.91
C ALA A 176 -17.70 21.30 12.24
N LEU A 177 -16.48 20.77 12.32
CA LEU A 177 -15.92 20.23 13.57
C LEU A 177 -15.79 21.33 14.63
N THR A 178 -15.25 22.51 14.27
CA THR A 178 -15.09 23.62 15.22
C THR A 178 -16.45 24.10 15.75
N GLY A 179 -17.44 24.22 14.86
CA GLY A 179 -18.82 24.56 15.22
C GLY A 179 -19.44 23.51 16.15
N ALA A 180 -19.21 22.22 15.89
CA ALA A 180 -19.69 21.14 16.75
C ALA A 180 -19.06 21.21 18.15
N THR A 181 -17.77 21.51 18.26
CA THR A 181 -17.09 21.67 19.56
C THR A 181 -17.69 22.81 20.39
N ILE A 182 -17.99 23.95 19.76
CA ILE A 182 -18.64 25.10 20.42
C ILE A 182 -20.06 24.71 20.90
N VAL A 183 -20.86 24.07 20.05
CA VAL A 183 -22.23 23.64 20.40
C VAL A 183 -22.23 22.58 21.50
N SER A 184 -21.24 21.68 21.52
CA SER A 184 -21.08 20.66 22.55
C SER A 184 -20.54 21.19 23.89
N LEU A 185 -20.44 22.52 24.06
CA LEU A 185 -19.87 23.15 25.27
C LEU A 185 -18.45 22.64 25.61
N GLY A 186 -17.64 22.31 24.59
CA GLY A 186 -16.28 21.81 24.79
C GLY A 186 -16.17 20.38 25.32
N THR A 187 -17.26 19.63 25.42
CA THR A 187 -17.26 18.23 25.89
C THR A 187 -16.82 17.23 24.82
N SER A 188 -16.82 17.62 23.54
CA SER A 188 -16.23 16.82 22.47
C SER A 188 -14.70 17.01 22.42
N VAL A 189 -13.94 15.92 22.54
CA VAL A 189 -12.48 15.88 22.33
C VAL A 189 -12.12 16.59 21.02
N PRO A 190 -11.05 17.40 20.94
CA PRO A 190 -10.66 18.07 19.71
C PRO A 190 -10.23 17.05 18.65
N VAL A 191 -11.16 16.59 17.82
CA VAL A 191 -10.91 15.70 16.66
C VAL A 191 -10.35 16.53 15.48
N HIS A 192 -9.47 17.50 15.77
CA HIS A 192 -8.91 18.42 14.76
C HIS A 192 -7.53 17.97 14.23
N ALA A 193 -6.90 16.99 14.89
CA ALA A 193 -5.60 16.47 14.46
C ALA A 193 -5.66 15.84 13.05
N GLY A 194 -6.76 15.14 12.75
CA GLY A 194 -6.96 14.46 11.47
C GLY A 194 -7.12 15.42 10.28
N THR A 195 -7.97 16.44 10.41
CA THR A 195 -8.26 17.39 9.32
C THR A 195 -7.10 18.34 9.06
N THR A 196 -6.39 18.78 10.10
CA THR A 196 -5.19 19.61 9.97
C THR A 196 -4.09 18.89 9.21
N THR A 197 -3.82 17.63 9.58
CA THR A 197 -2.81 16.82 8.90
C THR A 197 -3.21 16.51 7.45
N LEU A 198 -4.50 16.27 7.19
CA LEU A 198 -5.00 16.10 5.82
C LEU A 198 -4.87 17.37 4.99
N LYS A 199 -5.20 18.54 5.55
CA LYS A 199 -5.05 19.83 4.88
C LYS A 199 -3.59 20.12 4.57
N LEU A 200 -2.70 19.86 5.53
CA LEU A 200 -1.26 19.97 5.33
C LEU A 200 -0.78 19.04 4.21
N ALA A 201 -1.22 17.77 4.22
CA ALA A 201 -0.87 16.81 3.19
C ALA A 201 -1.37 17.22 1.80
N ALA A 202 -2.61 17.74 1.71
CA ALA A 202 -3.19 18.23 0.47
C ALA A 202 -2.39 19.43 -0.08
N ARG A 203 -2.11 20.43 0.75
CA ARG A 203 -1.36 21.64 0.35
C ARG A 203 0.07 21.35 -0.05
N THR A 204 0.74 20.43 0.65
CA THR A 204 2.14 20.08 0.39
C THR A 204 2.31 19.00 -0.70
N GLY A 205 1.22 18.56 -1.34
CA GLY A 205 1.25 17.50 -2.35
C GLY A 205 1.70 16.15 -1.79
N ARG A 206 1.57 15.93 -0.47
CA ARG A 206 1.95 14.70 0.23
C ARG A 206 0.83 13.67 0.30
N LEU A 207 -0.28 13.88 -0.41
CA LEU A 207 -1.29 12.85 -0.63
C LEU A 207 -0.88 11.98 -1.83
N SER A 208 -1.04 10.66 -1.71
CA SER A 208 -0.91 9.79 -2.89
C SER A 208 -1.91 10.23 -3.97
N ARG A 209 -1.53 10.10 -5.26
CA ARG A 209 -2.43 10.48 -6.37
C ARG A 209 -3.81 9.82 -6.29
N PRO A 210 -3.94 8.50 -5.99
CA PRO A 210 -5.24 7.85 -5.87
C PRO A 210 -6.05 8.40 -4.69
N LEU A 211 -5.41 8.66 -3.55
CA LEU A 211 -6.07 9.20 -2.36
C LEU A 211 -6.55 10.64 -2.61
N ALA A 212 -5.70 11.49 -3.19
CA ALA A 212 -6.06 12.86 -3.55
C ALA A 212 -7.27 12.88 -4.51
N ALA A 213 -7.26 12.03 -5.55
CA ALA A 213 -8.37 11.95 -6.50
C ALA A 213 -9.67 11.46 -5.84
N ARG A 214 -9.60 10.48 -4.93
CA ARG A 214 -10.77 10.00 -4.16
C ARG A 214 -11.33 11.08 -3.25
N LEU A 215 -10.48 11.70 -2.42
CA LEU A 215 -10.89 12.76 -1.51
C LEU A 215 -11.45 13.96 -2.26
N THR A 216 -10.90 14.32 -3.43
CA THR A 216 -11.43 15.41 -4.28
C THR A 216 -12.83 15.10 -4.78
N ARG A 217 -13.08 13.86 -5.24
CA ARG A 217 -14.43 13.44 -5.67
C ARG A 217 -15.42 13.45 -4.51
N SER A 218 -15.01 12.92 -3.35
CA SER A 218 -15.87 12.85 -2.17
C SER A 218 -16.16 14.24 -1.61
N ALA A 219 -15.18 15.15 -1.62
CA ALA A 219 -15.36 16.56 -1.25
C ALA A 219 -16.29 17.30 -2.24
N GLY A 220 -16.13 17.07 -3.54
CA GLY A 220 -17.01 17.63 -4.57
C GLY A 220 -18.46 17.16 -4.44
N ALA A 221 -18.67 15.89 -4.06
CA ALA A 221 -19.99 15.32 -3.80
C ALA A 221 -20.59 15.76 -2.46
N ALA A 222 -19.76 16.28 -1.55
CA ALA A 222 -20.18 16.68 -0.21
C ALA A 222 -20.80 18.07 -0.14
N ILE A 223 -20.58 18.89 -1.16
CA ILE A 223 -21.10 20.25 -1.23
C ILE A 223 -22.28 20.28 -2.18
N ASP A 224 -23.45 20.62 -1.65
CA ASP A 224 -24.62 20.87 -2.46
C ASP A 224 -24.52 22.26 -3.10
N ARG A 225 -24.26 22.29 -4.41
CA ARG A 225 -24.05 23.54 -5.16
C ARG A 225 -25.30 24.41 -5.20
N GLU A 226 -26.49 23.80 -5.20
CA GLU A 226 -27.76 24.52 -5.24
C GLU A 226 -28.00 25.18 -3.88
N ALA A 227 -27.86 24.41 -2.80
CA ALA A 227 -27.97 24.96 -1.44
C ALA A 227 -26.88 26.02 -1.16
N LEU A 228 -25.69 25.87 -1.73
CA LEU A 228 -24.62 26.87 -1.62
C LEU A 228 -24.99 28.17 -2.34
N GLY A 229 -25.63 28.10 -3.52
CA GLY A 229 -26.16 29.27 -4.21
C GLY A 229 -27.22 30.01 -3.39
N VAL A 230 -28.14 29.27 -2.76
CA VAL A 230 -29.16 29.83 -1.86
C VAL A 230 -28.51 30.50 -0.64
N ALA A 231 -27.53 29.83 -0.02
CA ALA A 231 -26.80 30.38 1.13
C ALA A 231 -25.99 31.63 0.76
N ALA A 232 -25.34 31.65 -0.41
CA ALA A 232 -24.61 32.81 -0.91
C ALA A 232 -25.53 34.00 -1.19
N ALA A 233 -26.71 33.76 -1.78
CA ALA A 233 -27.72 34.80 -2.00
C ALA A 233 -28.31 35.34 -0.68
N ALA A 234 -28.47 34.50 0.34
CA ALA A 234 -28.85 34.93 1.69
C ALA A 234 -27.76 35.79 2.35
N ALA A 235 -26.48 35.41 2.18
CA ALA A 235 -25.34 36.17 2.67
C ALA A 235 -25.28 37.58 2.05
N GLY A 236 -25.47 37.69 0.73
CA GLY A 236 -25.49 38.97 0.02
C GLY A 236 -26.63 39.89 0.45
N ARG A 237 -27.72 39.34 1.00
CA ARG A 237 -28.86 40.09 1.56
C ARG A 237 -28.76 40.34 3.06
N LEU A 238 -27.68 39.92 3.70
CA LEU A 238 -27.47 40.01 5.15
C LEU A 238 -28.58 39.33 5.98
N ASP A 239 -29.25 38.33 5.40
CA ASP A 239 -30.30 37.57 6.08
C ASP A 239 -29.69 36.41 6.86
N LEU A 240 -29.48 36.63 8.15
CA LEU A 240 -28.91 35.65 9.07
C LEU A 240 -29.80 34.41 9.26
N ALA A 241 -31.12 34.56 9.19
CA ALA A 241 -32.05 33.45 9.36
C ALA A 241 -32.03 32.54 8.14
N ALA A 242 -32.11 33.11 6.94
CA ALA A 242 -31.98 32.37 5.68
C ALA A 242 -30.58 31.77 5.50
N LEU A 243 -29.53 32.46 5.94
CA LEU A 243 -28.16 31.93 5.94
C LEU A 243 -28.05 30.69 6.82
N ARG A 244 -28.56 30.74 8.04
CA ARG A 244 -28.55 29.59 8.98
C ARG A 244 -29.34 28.40 8.42
N GLN A 245 -30.43 28.65 7.71
CA GLN A 245 -31.28 27.61 7.13
C GLN A 245 -30.64 27.00 5.87
N GLY A 246 -30.07 27.82 4.99
CA GLY A 246 -29.33 27.38 3.81
C GLY A 246 -28.06 26.61 4.17
N ALA A 247 -27.31 27.06 5.17
CA ALA A 247 -26.07 26.42 5.63
C ALA A 247 -26.28 24.96 6.07
N LYS A 248 -27.45 24.61 6.61
CA LYS A 248 -27.77 23.21 6.98
C LYS A 248 -27.86 22.27 5.78
N GLY A 249 -28.20 22.77 4.60
CA GLY A 249 -28.34 21.98 3.36
C GLY A 249 -27.07 21.91 2.51
N VAL A 250 -26.10 22.80 2.76
CA VAL A 250 -24.84 22.89 1.99
C VAL A 250 -23.99 21.64 2.14
N LEU A 251 -23.96 21.05 3.32
CA LEU A 251 -23.11 19.90 3.62
C LEU A 251 -23.91 18.62 3.60
N ARG A 252 -23.53 17.68 2.73
CA ARG A 252 -24.10 16.33 2.68
C ARG A 252 -23.31 15.41 3.61
N PRO A 253 -23.85 14.99 4.78
CA PRO A 253 -23.09 14.25 5.78
C PRO A 253 -22.57 12.90 5.25
N ALA A 254 -23.33 12.26 4.36
CA ALA A 254 -22.98 10.98 3.78
C ALA A 254 -21.67 11.02 2.97
N ALA A 255 -21.39 12.12 2.29
CA ALA A 255 -20.21 12.29 1.44
C ALA A 255 -18.95 12.66 2.26
N PHE A 256 -19.12 13.18 3.48
CA PHE A 256 -18.01 13.42 4.41
C PHE A 256 -17.51 12.16 5.11
N ARG A 257 -18.21 11.03 5.02
CA ARG A 257 -17.80 9.78 5.69
C ARG A 257 -16.40 9.32 5.31
N GLU A 258 -16.02 9.43 4.03
CA GLU A 258 -14.68 9.02 3.59
C GLU A 258 -13.59 9.97 4.11
N ILE A 259 -13.83 11.27 4.04
CA ILE A 259 -12.91 12.30 4.57
C ILE A 259 -12.74 12.12 6.09
N GLY A 260 -13.84 11.90 6.81
CA GLY A 260 -13.85 11.64 8.24
C GLY A 260 -13.09 10.36 8.60
N ALA A 261 -13.32 9.26 7.88
CA ALA A 261 -12.60 8.00 8.10
C ALA A 261 -11.09 8.14 7.86
N VAL A 262 -10.69 8.80 6.77
CA VAL A 262 -9.27 9.10 6.49
C VAL A 262 -8.68 10.01 7.58
N GLY A 263 -9.42 11.03 8.01
CA GLY A 263 -8.99 11.96 9.06
C GLY A 263 -8.79 11.27 10.41
N GLU A 264 -9.73 10.41 10.80
CA GLU A 264 -9.65 9.63 12.04
C GLU A 264 -8.42 8.71 12.05
N GLN A 265 -8.17 7.99 10.95
CA GLN A 265 -6.97 7.14 10.86
C GLN A 265 -5.69 7.96 10.84
N SER A 266 -5.69 9.12 10.18
CA SER A 266 -4.56 10.04 10.17
C SER A 266 -4.24 10.54 11.58
N ALA A 267 -5.26 10.88 12.37
CA ALA A 267 -5.10 11.29 13.76
C ALA A 267 -4.52 10.15 14.63
N ARG A 268 -5.01 8.92 14.46
CA ARG A 268 -4.48 7.75 15.17
C ARG A 268 -3.00 7.49 14.84
N ILE A 269 -2.63 7.62 13.56
CA ILE A 269 -1.24 7.47 13.12
C ILE A 269 -0.38 8.61 13.66
N GLN A 270 -0.87 9.85 13.60
CA GLN A 270 -0.18 11.03 14.13
C GLN A 270 0.10 10.92 15.62
N ALA A 271 -0.85 10.39 16.39
CA ALA A 271 -0.67 10.17 17.83
C ALA A 271 0.47 9.19 18.16
N ARG A 272 0.81 8.28 17.25
CA ARG A 272 1.86 7.26 17.45
C ARG A 272 3.19 7.58 16.75
N LEU A 273 3.13 8.12 15.54
CA LEU A 273 4.30 8.34 14.66
C LEU A 273 4.64 9.82 14.44
N GLY A 274 3.89 10.74 15.05
CA GLY A 274 4.02 12.17 14.84
C GLY A 274 3.47 12.63 13.49
N THR A 275 3.52 13.95 13.25
CA THR A 275 2.99 14.58 12.03
C THR A 275 3.71 14.10 10.77
N ARG A 276 5.04 13.98 10.80
CA ARG A 276 5.83 13.50 9.66
C ARG A 276 5.50 12.04 9.31
N GLY A 277 5.30 11.19 10.33
CA GLY A 277 4.84 9.82 10.14
C GLY A 277 3.44 9.72 9.53
N ALA A 278 2.51 10.60 9.95
CA ALA A 278 1.18 10.67 9.36
C ALA A 278 1.21 11.17 7.89
N LEU A 279 2.03 12.18 7.58
CA LEU A 279 2.23 12.64 6.19
C LEU A 279 2.85 11.54 5.31
N GLN A 280 3.78 10.76 5.85
CA GLN A 280 4.36 9.60 5.15
C GLN A 280 3.30 8.49 4.91
N ALA A 281 2.42 8.26 5.87
CA ALA A 281 1.32 7.31 5.69
C ALA A 281 0.37 7.77 4.57
N LEU A 282 0.06 9.08 4.52
CA LEU A 282 -0.82 9.69 3.52
C LEU A 282 -0.21 9.72 2.10
N SER A 283 1.12 9.78 1.98
CA SER A 283 1.79 9.73 0.68
C SER A 283 1.82 8.32 0.08
N VAL A 284 1.68 7.30 0.92
CA VAL A 284 1.74 5.88 0.53
C VAL A 284 0.35 5.26 0.39
N ALA A 285 -0.61 5.63 1.25
CA ALA A 285 -1.94 5.04 1.28
C ALA A 285 -2.83 5.53 0.14
N GLU A 286 -3.64 4.64 -0.44
CA GLU A 286 -4.58 5.01 -1.52
C GLU A 286 -6.00 5.25 -1.03
N ASN A 287 -6.33 4.81 0.19
CA ASN A 287 -7.68 4.87 0.77
C ASN A 287 -7.64 4.76 2.31
N ALA A 288 -8.81 4.89 2.95
CA ALA A 288 -8.95 4.79 4.41
C ALA A 288 -8.54 3.42 4.98
N ASP A 289 -8.67 2.35 4.20
CA ASP A 289 -8.34 0.99 4.63
C ASP A 289 -6.82 0.79 4.69
N ASP A 290 -6.10 1.32 3.72
CA ASP A 290 -4.63 1.37 3.71
C ASP A 290 -4.13 2.14 4.93
N LEU A 291 -4.76 3.26 5.31
CA LEU A 291 -4.44 3.99 6.54
C LEU A 291 -4.75 3.18 7.82
N ARG A 292 -5.87 2.43 7.86
CA ARG A 292 -6.13 1.49 8.97
C ARG A 292 -5.02 0.45 9.08
N ARG A 293 -4.50 -0.03 7.96
CA ARG A 293 -3.37 -0.98 7.92
C ARG A 293 -2.08 -0.32 8.40
N VAL A 294 -1.82 0.95 8.05
CA VAL A 294 -0.68 1.70 8.60
C VAL A 294 -0.81 1.87 10.10
N ALA A 295 -2.00 2.19 10.61
CA ALA A 295 -2.23 2.32 12.05
C ALA A 295 -1.91 1.01 12.78
N ARG A 296 -2.39 -0.14 12.27
CA ARG A 296 -2.06 -1.47 12.81
C ARG A 296 -0.59 -1.83 12.67
N LEU A 297 0.04 -1.48 11.56
CA LEU A 297 1.49 -1.64 11.38
C LEU A 297 2.24 -0.84 12.45
N SER A 298 1.81 0.39 12.74
CA SER A 298 2.41 1.23 13.78
C SER A 298 2.25 0.64 15.19
N GLU A 299 1.16 -0.09 15.44
CA GLU A 299 0.92 -0.81 16.69
C GLU A 299 1.86 -1.98 16.87
N GLY A 300 2.12 -2.77 15.81
CA GLY A 300 3.02 -3.92 15.89
C GLY A 300 4.51 -3.58 15.78
N MET A 301 4.87 -2.58 14.98
CA MET A 301 6.28 -2.26 14.67
C MET A 301 6.83 -1.05 15.44
N GLY A 302 5.96 -0.21 16.01
CA GLY A 302 6.33 0.96 16.79
C GLY A 302 7.24 1.93 16.03
N GLY A 303 8.36 2.30 16.64
CA GLY A 303 9.33 3.25 16.08
C GLY A 303 9.97 2.83 14.76
N ARG A 304 9.90 1.56 14.35
CA ARG A 304 10.44 1.06 13.06
C ARG A 304 9.51 1.30 11.88
N THR A 305 8.26 1.65 12.13
CA THR A 305 7.19 1.73 11.12
C THR A 305 7.52 2.67 9.97
N ARG A 306 8.16 3.82 10.26
CA ARG A 306 8.51 4.81 9.24
C ARG A 306 9.60 4.31 8.29
N ALA A 307 10.60 3.61 8.81
CA ALA A 307 11.61 2.94 7.99
C ALA A 307 11.01 1.81 7.15
N VAL A 308 10.08 1.03 7.72
CA VAL A 308 9.35 -0.01 6.99
C VAL A 308 8.53 0.59 5.83
N LEU A 309 7.81 1.67 6.08
CA LEU A 309 7.07 2.39 5.03
C LEU A 309 7.99 3.04 4.00
N ALA A 310 9.16 3.54 4.40
CA ALA A 310 10.14 4.11 3.48
C ALA A 310 10.73 3.04 2.54
N LEU A 311 11.05 1.85 3.06
CA LEU A 311 11.65 0.76 2.27
C LEU A 311 10.64 0.04 1.39
N LEU A 312 9.46 -0.27 1.93
CA LEU A 312 8.48 -1.13 1.26
C LEU A 312 7.36 -0.32 0.57
N GLY A 313 7.22 0.96 0.90
CA GLY A 313 6.11 1.79 0.44
C GLY A 313 4.76 1.13 0.74
N ARG A 314 3.87 1.14 -0.25
CA ARG A 314 2.55 0.49 -0.15
C ARG A 314 2.66 -1.04 -0.06
N GLY A 315 3.81 -1.59 -0.48
CA GLY A 315 4.13 -2.99 -0.32
C GLY A 315 4.22 -3.46 1.13
N ALA A 316 4.34 -2.55 2.11
CA ALA A 316 4.21 -2.92 3.53
C ALA A 316 2.77 -3.30 3.92
N LEU A 317 1.77 -2.79 3.20
CA LEU A 317 0.38 -2.78 3.63
C LEU A 317 -0.49 -3.77 2.87
N VAL A 318 -0.25 -3.90 1.56
CA VAL A 318 -1.15 -4.62 0.66
C VAL A 318 -0.43 -5.81 0.03
N LEU A 319 -1.12 -6.95 0.00
CA LEU A 319 -0.72 -8.14 -0.78
C LEU A 319 -0.73 -7.90 -2.30
N GLY A 320 -1.09 -6.71 -2.79
CA GLY A 320 -1.45 -6.43 -4.18
C GLY A 320 -0.34 -6.69 -5.19
N SER A 321 0.94 -6.51 -4.81
CA SER A 321 2.07 -6.89 -5.67
C SER A 321 2.30 -8.41 -5.73
N GLY A 322 1.67 -9.18 -4.85
CA GLY A 322 1.69 -10.64 -4.85
C GLY A 322 0.63 -11.25 -5.75
N LEU A 323 -0.38 -10.52 -6.23
CA LEU A 323 -1.42 -11.11 -7.07
C LEU A 323 -0.87 -11.63 -8.40
N LEU A 324 0.09 -10.91 -9.00
CA LEU A 324 0.81 -11.37 -10.19
C LEU A 324 1.72 -12.56 -9.88
N ALA A 325 2.38 -12.59 -8.73
CA ALA A 325 3.19 -13.73 -8.30
C ALA A 325 2.34 -14.96 -7.97
N ILE A 326 1.14 -14.77 -7.40
CA ILE A 326 0.15 -15.81 -7.15
C ILE A 326 -0.42 -16.30 -8.48
N LEU A 327 -0.77 -15.40 -9.40
CA LEU A 327 -1.26 -15.77 -10.73
C LEU A 327 -0.18 -16.53 -11.51
N GLN A 328 1.07 -16.07 -11.47
CA GLN A 328 2.23 -16.78 -12.01
C GLN A 328 2.43 -18.14 -11.33
N GLY A 329 2.29 -18.22 -10.01
CA GLY A 329 2.36 -19.47 -9.25
C GLY A 329 1.24 -20.45 -9.61
N ILE A 330 0.02 -19.95 -9.84
CA ILE A 330 -1.13 -20.74 -10.32
C ILE A 330 -0.86 -21.26 -11.74
N TRP A 331 -0.35 -20.41 -12.65
CA TRP A 331 0.00 -20.82 -14.01
C TRP A 331 1.13 -21.86 -14.02
N LEU A 332 2.19 -21.67 -13.23
CA LEU A 332 3.25 -22.65 -13.08
C LEU A 332 2.73 -23.95 -12.45
N GLY A 333 1.89 -23.87 -11.43
CA GLY A 333 1.26 -25.03 -10.79
C GLY A 333 0.37 -25.81 -11.76
N LEU A 334 -0.43 -25.11 -12.57
CA LEU A 334 -1.28 -25.72 -13.59
C LEU A 334 -0.45 -26.36 -14.71
N ALA A 335 0.61 -25.68 -15.17
CA ALA A 335 1.55 -26.22 -16.16
C ALA A 335 2.25 -27.48 -15.62
N TRP A 336 2.63 -27.48 -14.34
CA TRP A 336 3.24 -28.63 -13.67
C TRP A 336 2.26 -29.80 -13.54
N PHE A 337 1.01 -29.54 -13.12
CA PHE A 337 -0.02 -30.56 -13.03
C PHE A 337 -0.35 -31.18 -14.41
N LEU A 338 -0.41 -30.35 -15.45
CA LEU A 338 -0.60 -30.81 -16.83
C LEU A 338 0.58 -31.68 -17.29
N ALA A 339 1.81 -31.27 -16.98
CA ALA A 339 3.01 -32.06 -17.28
C ALA A 339 2.99 -33.42 -16.56
N ALA A 340 2.61 -33.44 -15.28
CA ALA A 340 2.47 -34.67 -14.50
C ALA A 340 1.36 -35.59 -15.06
N ALA A 341 0.20 -35.04 -15.44
CA ALA A 341 -0.89 -35.81 -16.03
C ALA A 341 -0.51 -36.42 -17.39
N LEU A 342 0.17 -35.64 -18.24
CA LEU A 342 0.69 -36.13 -19.53
C LEU A 342 1.77 -37.20 -19.34
N PHE A 343 2.60 -37.07 -18.31
CA PHE A 343 3.57 -38.09 -17.90
C PHE A 343 2.88 -39.39 -17.47
N CYS A 344 1.90 -39.33 -16.56
CA CYS A 344 1.13 -40.49 -16.13
C CYS A 344 0.43 -41.20 -17.30
N ARG A 345 -0.16 -40.43 -18.24
CA ARG A 345 -0.78 -40.99 -19.45
C ARG A 345 0.25 -41.68 -20.35
N ARG A 346 1.42 -41.07 -20.56
CA ARG A 346 2.51 -41.64 -21.36
C ARG A 346 3.09 -42.89 -20.70
N ALA A 347 3.27 -42.89 -19.39
CA ALA A 347 3.69 -44.04 -18.61
C ALA A 347 2.66 -45.18 -18.67
N GLY A 348 1.38 -44.88 -18.44
CA GLY A 348 0.29 -45.86 -18.50
C GLY A 348 0.13 -46.49 -19.88
N THR A 349 0.22 -45.70 -20.95
CA THR A 349 0.19 -46.24 -22.33
C THR A 349 1.47 -47.00 -22.71
N ALA A 350 2.61 -46.68 -22.12
CA ALA A 350 3.86 -47.44 -22.30
C ALA A 350 3.80 -48.79 -21.58
N LEU A 351 3.34 -48.81 -20.33
CA LEU A 351 3.10 -50.01 -19.51
C LEU A 351 2.02 -50.90 -20.13
N GLY A 352 0.89 -50.33 -20.55
CA GLY A 352 -0.21 -51.06 -21.19
C GLY A 352 0.22 -51.72 -22.51
N ARG A 353 1.07 -51.07 -23.31
CA ARG A 353 1.67 -51.68 -24.51
C ARG A 353 2.74 -52.72 -24.21
N LEU A 354 3.37 -52.66 -23.03
CA LEU A 354 4.33 -53.65 -22.58
C LEU A 354 3.63 -54.94 -22.10
N ILE A 355 2.49 -54.79 -21.41
CA ILE A 355 1.69 -55.87 -20.81
C ILE A 355 0.76 -56.50 -21.85
N TRP A 356 -0.02 -55.70 -22.60
CA TRP A 356 -0.89 -56.17 -23.68
C TRP A 356 -0.19 -56.12 -25.04
N ARG A 357 0.74 -57.04 -25.28
CA ARG A 357 1.24 -57.30 -26.63
C ARG A 357 0.12 -57.98 -27.42
N ARG A 358 -0.48 -57.28 -28.40
CA ARG A 358 -1.44 -57.89 -29.33
C ARG A 358 -0.83 -59.16 -29.94
N PRO A 359 -1.45 -60.35 -29.81
CA PRO A 359 -1.00 -61.50 -30.56
C PRO A 359 -1.14 -61.17 -32.05
N ARG A 360 -0.03 -61.29 -32.79
CA ARG A 360 -0.04 -61.17 -34.25
C ARG A 360 -1.03 -62.21 -34.77
N ARG A 361 -2.17 -61.78 -35.33
CA ARG A 361 -3.01 -62.65 -36.15
C ARG A 361 -2.11 -63.17 -37.28
N ALA A 362 -1.71 -64.44 -37.21
CA ALA A 362 -1.01 -65.11 -38.28
C ALA A 362 -1.93 -65.08 -39.50
N ARG A 363 -1.50 -64.35 -40.54
CA ARG A 363 -2.13 -64.37 -41.86
C ARG A 363 -2.13 -65.82 -42.33
N ALA A 364 -3.31 -66.36 -42.59
CA ALA A 364 -3.48 -67.68 -43.16
C ALA A 364 -2.92 -67.73 -44.59
N ALA A 365 -2.28 -68.88 -44.87
CA ALA A 365 -2.05 -69.55 -46.15
C ALA A 365 -1.07 -68.96 -47.19
N ALA A 366 -0.10 -69.79 -47.60
CA ALA A 366 -0.08 -70.33 -48.96
C ALA A 366 0.63 -71.71 -48.98
N PRO A 367 0.18 -72.69 -49.78
CA PRO A 367 0.75 -74.04 -49.83
C PRO A 367 2.03 -74.11 -50.66
N ARG A 368 2.93 -75.04 -50.29
CA ARG A 368 4.20 -75.32 -51.00
C ARG A 368 3.94 -76.06 -52.32
N PRO A 369 4.63 -75.73 -53.43
CA PRO A 369 4.65 -76.60 -54.61
C PRO A 369 5.60 -77.79 -54.40
N ALA A 370 5.22 -78.95 -54.91
CA ALA A 370 5.98 -80.20 -54.91
C ALA A 370 7.17 -80.16 -55.92
N PRO A 371 8.25 -80.92 -55.70
CA PRO A 371 9.41 -80.93 -56.59
C PRO A 371 9.14 -81.72 -57.88
N ALA A 372 9.61 -81.18 -59.01
CA ALA A 372 9.62 -81.85 -60.30
C ALA A 372 10.72 -82.93 -60.34
N ALA A 373 10.37 -84.10 -60.87
CA ALA A 373 11.29 -85.17 -61.21
C ALA A 373 11.65 -85.10 -62.70
N ALA A 374 12.96 -85.07 -62.99
CA ALA A 374 13.66 -85.76 -64.08
C ALA A 374 15.16 -85.61 -63.87
#